data_AF-A0A1C6Q5P5-F1
#
_entry.id   AF-A0A1C6Q5P5-F1
#
_cell.length_a   1.000
_cell.length_b   1.000
_cell.length_c   1.000
_cell.angle_alpha   90.00
_cell.angle_beta   90.00
_cell.angle_gamma   90.00
#
_symmetry.space_group_name_H-M   'P 1'
#
loop_
_entity.id
_entity.type
_entity.pdbx_description
1 polymer ?
#
loop_
_entity_poly.entity_id
_entity_poly.type
_entity_poly.pdbx_seq_one_letter_code
_entity_poly.pdbx_strand_id
1 'polypeptide(L)'
;MSRNAHIPRHRKPRTTSGLNKALRAGATGGVMGTVALTTAISPASSAAEKHDKAADTAEMALVSHSVEGSTTRAADSLKTNALQREVTQAETKAAKSAQTTAHKAKQAAERKAEAARKKAAEERASRSTERTALSAPSGNVAGLISFLKAQVGKSYVLGASGPSSYDCSGLTQVAFKQLGVSLPRTSQAQSTEGTSVSLDSLQKGDLLYWGGAGSAYHVGVYVGDGKFIGAQNSSTGVVEKPLDYDPPTGAVRLL
;
A
#
# COMPACT_ATOMS: atom_id res chain seq x y z
N MET A 1 -49.73 40.61 3.11
CA MET A 1 -48.93 40.79 4.34
C MET A 1 -47.78 39.80 4.31
N SER A 2 -46.57 40.32 4.15
CA SER A 2 -45.31 39.56 4.05
C SER A 2 -44.96 38.92 5.40
N ARG A 3 -44.58 37.64 5.41
CA ARG A 3 -43.90 37.02 6.56
C ARG A 3 -42.57 36.43 6.09
N ASN A 4 -41.56 37.30 6.13
CA ASN A 4 -40.14 36.96 6.06
C ASN A 4 -39.80 35.94 7.17
N ALA A 5 -39.51 34.69 6.80
CA ALA A 5 -38.92 33.72 7.72
C ALA A 5 -37.39 33.95 7.79
N HIS A 6 -36.91 34.24 9.00
CA HIS A 6 -35.52 34.52 9.32
C HIS A 6 -34.72 33.21 9.36
N ILE A 7 -33.76 33.03 8.46
CA ILE A 7 -32.85 31.87 8.43
C ILE A 7 -31.65 32.15 9.36
N PRO A 8 -31.42 31.37 10.43
CA PRO A 8 -30.19 31.48 11.22
C PRO A 8 -29.03 30.86 10.44
N ARG A 9 -28.04 31.69 10.07
CA ARG A 9 -26.82 31.22 9.40
C ARG A 9 -25.91 30.54 10.43
N HIS A 10 -25.75 29.23 10.31
CA HIS A 10 -24.76 28.47 11.09
C HIS A 10 -23.34 28.85 10.64
N ARG A 11 -22.60 29.50 11.54
CA ARG A 11 -21.23 29.98 11.31
C ARG A 11 -20.25 28.82 11.54
N LYS A 12 -19.55 28.36 10.49
CA LYS A 12 -18.38 27.46 10.64
C LYS A 12 -17.24 28.21 11.34
N PRO A 13 -16.49 27.58 12.27
CA PRO A 13 -15.26 28.18 12.77
C PRO A 13 -14.18 28.14 11.67
N ARG A 14 -13.69 29.34 11.30
CA ARG A 14 -12.44 29.54 10.56
C ARG A 14 -11.31 29.48 11.57
N THR A 15 -10.45 28.46 11.50
CA THR A 15 -9.16 28.50 12.19
C THR A 15 -8.19 29.32 11.34
N THR A 16 -7.89 30.54 11.81
CA THR A 16 -6.96 31.48 11.21
C THR A 16 -5.51 31.13 11.57
N SER A 17 -4.69 31.04 10.53
CA SER A 17 -3.34 31.63 10.40
C SER A 17 -2.39 31.64 11.62
N GLY A 18 -1.28 30.92 11.48
CA GLY A 18 0.00 31.61 11.28
C GLY A 18 0.96 31.79 12.46
N LEU A 19 2.17 31.26 12.24
CA LEU A 19 3.48 31.75 12.68
C LEU A 19 3.91 31.55 14.15
N ASN A 20 4.95 30.72 14.38
CA ASN A 20 6.34 31.19 14.29
C ASN A 20 7.42 30.13 14.63
N LYS A 21 8.53 30.25 13.90
CA LYS A 21 9.96 30.03 14.25
C LYS A 21 10.37 28.66 14.84
N ALA A 22 11.07 27.85 14.05
CA ALA A 22 12.53 27.88 13.88
C ALA A 22 13.30 27.33 15.08
N LEU A 23 13.79 26.10 14.94
CA LEU A 23 15.08 25.72 15.50
C LEU A 23 15.86 24.93 14.45
N ARG A 24 16.73 25.66 13.76
CA ARG A 24 17.93 25.10 13.13
C ARG A 24 18.83 24.65 14.28
N ALA A 25 19.12 23.37 14.35
CA ALA A 25 20.35 22.87 14.95
C ALA A 25 21.06 22.07 13.87
N GLY A 26 21.98 22.73 13.18
CA GLY A 26 23.03 22.05 12.44
C GLY A 26 24.05 21.53 13.43
N ALA A 27 24.47 20.28 13.26
CA ALA A 27 25.71 19.75 13.79
C ALA A 27 26.18 18.71 12.76
N THR A 28 26.97 19.18 11.79
CA THR A 28 28.39 18.80 11.67
C THR A 28 28.58 17.29 11.63
N GLY A 29 28.63 16.76 10.41
CA GLY A 29 29.39 15.53 10.16
C GLY A 29 30.81 15.74 10.64
N GLY A 30 31.20 14.96 11.63
CA GLY A 30 32.50 14.98 12.27
C GLY A 30 32.84 13.56 12.66
N VAL A 31 33.88 13.06 12.02
CA VAL A 31 34.58 11.80 12.27
C VAL A 31 34.96 11.60 13.74
N MET A 32 35.05 10.33 14.16
CA MET A 32 35.79 9.72 15.30
C MET A 32 34.94 8.54 15.79
N GLY A 33 35.43 7.34 16.04
CA GLY A 33 36.75 6.73 16.07
C GLY A 33 36.50 5.29 16.54
N THR A 34 37.24 4.34 16.01
CA THR A 34 37.17 2.93 16.42
C THR A 34 37.54 2.81 17.90
N VAL A 35 36.56 2.58 18.78
CA VAL A 35 36.84 2.20 20.17
C VAL A 35 37.25 0.72 20.16
N ALA A 36 38.56 0.49 20.20
CA ALA A 36 39.13 -0.78 20.59
C ALA A 36 38.87 -0.99 22.09
N LEU A 37 38.11 -2.04 22.42
CA LEU A 37 37.89 -2.48 23.79
C LEU A 37 39.15 -3.23 24.27
N THR A 38 40.10 -2.52 24.89
CA THR A 38 41.23 -3.17 25.55
C THR A 38 40.80 -3.62 26.95
N THR A 39 40.78 -4.94 27.13
CA THR A 39 40.70 -5.59 28.43
C THR A 39 41.96 -5.31 29.23
N ALA A 40 41.89 -4.42 30.22
CA ALA A 40 42.90 -4.31 31.26
C ALA A 40 42.39 -4.96 32.55
N ILE A 41 42.77 -6.22 32.75
CA ILE A 41 42.74 -6.88 34.04
C ILE A 41 43.96 -6.35 34.81
N SER A 42 43.76 -5.75 35.98
CA SER A 42 44.81 -5.63 37.00
C SER A 42 44.20 -5.55 38.39
N PRO A 43 44.78 -6.27 39.38
CA PRO A 43 44.22 -6.38 40.73
C PRO A 43 44.68 -5.20 41.60
N ALA A 44 43.79 -4.66 42.42
CA ALA A 44 44.17 -3.74 43.48
C ALA A 44 44.15 -4.49 44.82
N SER A 45 45.35 -4.60 45.39
CA SER A 45 45.67 -5.20 46.68
C SER A 45 44.92 -4.57 47.85
N SER A 46 44.72 -5.41 48.85
CA SER A 46 44.42 -5.14 50.26
C SER A 46 45.06 -3.87 50.83
N ALA A 47 44.25 -3.05 51.49
CA ALA A 47 44.66 -2.25 52.64
C ALA A 47 43.74 -2.61 53.81
N ALA A 48 44.35 -3.14 54.86
CA ALA A 48 43.70 -3.50 56.10
C ALA A 48 43.54 -2.26 56.98
N GLU A 49 42.35 -2.04 57.53
CA GLU A 49 42.17 -1.38 58.82
C GLU A 49 41.19 -2.21 59.66
N LYS A 50 41.63 -2.56 60.87
CA LYS A 50 40.84 -3.22 61.91
C LYS A 50 40.02 -2.16 62.63
N HIS A 51 38.75 -2.44 62.96
CA HIS A 51 38.22 -2.22 64.31
C HIS A 51 36.86 -2.92 64.52
N ASP A 52 36.85 -3.75 65.57
CA ASP A 52 35.79 -4.17 66.49
C ASP A 52 34.48 -4.87 66.07
N LYS A 53 34.09 -5.83 66.92
CA LYS A 53 33.01 -6.81 66.74
C LYS A 53 31.65 -6.32 67.29
N ALA A 54 30.61 -6.83 66.64
CA ALA A 54 29.43 -7.51 67.22
C ALA A 54 28.06 -6.84 67.09
N ALA A 55 27.18 -7.61 66.41
CA ALA A 55 25.75 -7.83 66.66
C ALA A 55 24.74 -6.74 66.26
N ASP A 56 24.20 -6.86 65.04
CA ASP A 56 22.77 -6.76 64.71
C ASP A 56 22.52 -7.36 63.30
N THR A 57 22.49 -8.69 63.12
CA THR A 57 21.33 -9.60 63.07
C THR A 57 20.20 -9.19 62.09
N ALA A 58 20.05 -10.00 61.04
CA ALA A 58 18.88 -10.18 60.16
C ALA A 58 18.51 -9.15 59.07
N GLU A 59 18.70 -7.83 59.22
CA GLU A 59 18.27 -6.86 58.18
C GLU A 59 19.24 -6.73 56.98
N MET A 60 20.52 -7.05 57.18
CA MET A 60 21.56 -6.85 56.16
C MET A 60 21.59 -7.97 55.08
N ALA A 61 21.06 -9.16 55.40
CA ALA A 61 20.99 -10.28 54.45
C ALA A 61 19.90 -10.09 53.38
N LEU A 62 18.79 -9.44 53.74
CA LEU A 62 17.70 -9.09 52.81
C LEU A 62 18.11 -7.96 51.86
N VAL A 63 18.91 -7.00 52.35
CA VAL A 63 19.49 -5.95 51.51
C VAL A 63 20.52 -6.53 50.53
N SER A 64 21.37 -7.47 50.94
CA SER A 64 22.31 -8.16 50.04
C SER A 64 21.60 -8.97 48.95
N HIS A 65 20.57 -9.77 49.29
CA HIS A 65 19.78 -10.51 48.30
C HIS A 65 18.96 -9.59 47.37
N SER A 66 18.47 -8.46 47.87
CA SER A 66 17.73 -7.48 47.06
C SER A 66 18.65 -6.73 46.10
N VAL A 67 19.86 -6.37 46.54
CA VAL A 67 20.87 -5.71 45.70
C VAL A 67 21.43 -6.68 44.66
N GLU A 68 21.75 -7.93 45.02
CA GLU A 68 22.16 -8.98 44.08
C GLU A 68 21.03 -9.37 43.10
N GLY A 69 19.80 -9.44 43.59
CA GLY A 69 18.61 -9.61 42.75
C GLY A 69 18.36 -8.40 41.84
N SER A 70 18.74 -7.19 42.25
CA SER A 70 18.59 -5.98 41.43
C SER A 70 19.68 -5.84 40.37
N THR A 71 20.92 -6.24 40.68
CA THR A 71 22.04 -6.22 39.73
C THR A 71 21.91 -7.32 38.68
N THR A 72 21.43 -8.50 39.04
CA THR A 72 21.09 -9.59 38.09
C THR A 72 19.93 -9.21 37.19
N ARG A 73 18.83 -8.66 37.73
CA ARG A 73 17.71 -8.13 36.91
C ARG A 73 18.14 -6.99 36.00
N ALA A 74 19.04 -6.11 36.46
CA ALA A 74 19.61 -5.06 35.63
C ALA A 74 20.43 -5.66 34.48
N ALA A 75 21.31 -6.62 34.76
CA ALA A 75 22.10 -7.31 33.74
C ALA A 75 21.23 -8.07 32.70
N ASP A 76 20.18 -8.76 33.16
CA ASP A 76 19.24 -9.46 32.28
C ASP A 76 18.45 -8.48 31.42
N SER A 77 17.99 -7.36 31.98
CA SER A 77 17.27 -6.32 31.24
C SER A 77 18.13 -5.64 30.17
N LEU A 78 19.44 -5.49 30.41
CA LEU A 78 20.36 -4.96 29.41
C LEU A 78 20.56 -5.96 28.27
N LYS A 79 20.64 -7.26 28.59
CA LYS A 79 20.77 -8.34 27.60
C LYS A 79 19.50 -8.49 26.74
N THR A 80 18.30 -8.44 27.33
CA THR A 80 17.05 -8.49 26.58
C THR A 80 16.85 -7.26 25.70
N ASN A 81 17.21 -6.06 26.19
CA ASN A 81 17.14 -4.84 25.39
C ASN A 81 18.15 -4.85 24.23
N ALA A 82 19.34 -5.41 24.41
CA ALA A 82 20.30 -5.58 23.33
C ALA A 82 19.75 -6.52 22.24
N LEU A 83 19.23 -7.69 22.64
CA LEU A 83 18.60 -8.65 21.72
C LEU A 83 17.40 -8.04 20.98
N GLN A 84 16.53 -7.29 21.67
CA GLN A 84 15.37 -6.63 21.06
C GLN A 84 15.79 -5.59 20.01
N ARG A 85 16.89 -4.87 20.24
CA ARG A 85 17.45 -3.90 19.27
C ARG A 85 18.01 -4.60 18.04
N GLU A 86 18.64 -5.76 18.19
CA GLU A 86 19.14 -6.53 17.05
C GLU A 86 18.00 -7.09 16.19
N VAL A 87 16.95 -7.64 16.82
CA VAL A 87 15.76 -8.14 16.11
C VAL A 87 15.04 -7.01 15.36
N THR A 88 14.78 -5.87 16.02
CA THR A 88 14.11 -4.73 15.38
C THR A 88 14.97 -4.10 14.26
N GLN A 89 16.30 -4.09 14.39
CA GLN A 89 17.19 -3.65 13.31
C GLN A 89 17.20 -4.63 12.13
N ALA A 90 17.13 -5.94 12.39
CA ALA A 90 17.02 -6.95 11.34
C ALA A 90 15.67 -6.83 10.61
N GLU A 91 14.57 -6.69 11.34
CA GLU A 91 13.22 -6.50 10.79
C GLU A 91 13.10 -5.22 9.96
N THR A 92 13.62 -4.09 10.44
CA THR A 92 13.56 -2.83 9.69
C THR A 92 14.43 -2.83 8.44
N LYS A 93 15.58 -3.53 8.47
CA LYS A 93 16.42 -3.75 7.28
C LYS A 93 15.71 -4.65 6.26
N ALA A 94 15.06 -5.73 6.71
CA ALA A 94 14.27 -6.62 5.87
C ALA A 94 13.04 -5.91 5.26
N ALA A 95 12.35 -5.07 6.04
CA ALA A 95 11.21 -4.29 5.56
C ALA A 95 11.63 -3.23 4.53
N LYS A 96 12.75 -2.52 4.78
CA LYS A 96 13.31 -1.56 3.81
C LYS A 96 13.79 -2.24 2.53
N SER A 97 14.45 -3.40 2.64
CA SER A 97 14.88 -4.15 1.46
C SER A 97 13.67 -4.65 0.66
N ALA A 98 12.64 -5.17 1.31
CA ALA A 98 11.38 -5.57 0.66
C ALA A 98 10.69 -4.38 -0.04
N GLN A 99 10.58 -3.22 0.62
CA GLN A 99 10.03 -2.01 0.01
C GLN A 99 10.84 -1.52 -1.19
N THR A 100 12.17 -1.50 -1.11
CA THR A 100 13.01 -1.07 -2.25
C THR A 100 12.92 -2.04 -3.42
N THR A 101 12.84 -3.34 -3.17
CA THR A 101 12.68 -4.36 -4.20
C THR A 101 11.31 -4.23 -4.88
N ALA A 102 10.24 -4.02 -4.11
CA ALA A 102 8.89 -3.76 -4.64
C ALA A 102 8.83 -2.45 -5.45
N HIS A 103 9.47 -1.38 -4.96
CA HIS A 103 9.51 -0.10 -5.68
C HIS A 103 10.31 -0.19 -6.99
N LYS A 104 11.44 -0.89 -6.99
CA LYS A 104 12.22 -1.15 -8.21
C LYS A 104 11.45 -2.03 -9.20
N ALA A 105 10.74 -3.05 -8.72
CA ALA A 105 9.88 -3.88 -9.57
C ALA A 105 8.73 -3.07 -10.19
N LYS A 106 8.11 -2.16 -9.42
CA LYS A 106 7.10 -1.22 -9.91
C LYS A 106 7.66 -0.29 -10.99
N GLN A 107 8.80 0.34 -10.76
CA GLN A 107 9.44 1.21 -11.76
C GLN A 107 9.83 0.45 -13.04
N ALA A 108 10.35 -0.77 -12.91
CA ALA A 108 10.66 -1.61 -14.06
C ALA A 108 9.40 -1.99 -14.85
N ALA A 109 8.29 -2.27 -14.16
CA ALA A 109 7.00 -2.53 -14.79
C ALA A 109 6.42 -1.28 -15.46
N GLU A 110 6.53 -0.10 -14.85
CA GLU A 110 6.11 1.18 -15.43
C GLU A 110 6.89 1.51 -16.70
N ARG A 111 8.22 1.34 -16.71
CA ARG A 111 9.05 1.55 -17.91
C ARG A 111 8.69 0.57 -19.04
N LYS A 112 8.45 -0.70 -18.70
CA LYS A 112 7.96 -1.70 -19.67
C LYS A 112 6.57 -1.35 -20.18
N ALA A 113 5.69 -0.84 -19.33
CA ALA A 113 4.36 -0.40 -19.70
C ALA A 113 4.39 0.84 -20.60
N GLU A 114 5.32 1.77 -20.38
CA GLU A 114 5.49 2.96 -21.23
C GLU A 114 6.04 2.59 -22.62
N ALA A 115 7.04 1.71 -22.68
CA ALA A 115 7.53 1.16 -23.94
C ALA A 115 6.43 0.40 -24.68
N ALA A 116 5.63 -0.40 -23.97
CA ALA A 116 4.46 -1.08 -24.54
C ALA A 116 3.37 -0.11 -24.99
N ARG A 117 3.15 1.02 -24.30
CA ARG A 117 2.20 2.06 -24.72
C ARG A 117 2.62 2.73 -26.02
N LYS A 118 3.90 3.03 -26.20
CA LYS A 118 4.42 3.61 -27.45
C LYS A 118 4.23 2.63 -28.61
N LYS A 119 4.59 1.36 -28.41
CA LYS A 119 4.38 0.30 -29.40
C LYS A 119 2.90 0.05 -29.69
N ALA A 120 2.04 0.06 -28.66
CA ALA A 120 0.60 -0.12 -28.82
C ALA A 120 -0.07 1.09 -29.50
N ALA A 121 0.44 2.31 -29.33
CA ALA A 121 -0.03 3.49 -30.05
C ALA A 121 0.30 3.40 -31.55
N GLU A 122 1.49 2.90 -31.90
CA GLU A 122 1.88 2.63 -33.29
C GLU A 122 1.04 1.49 -33.90
N GLU A 123 0.78 0.40 -33.16
CA GLU A 123 -0.10 -0.69 -33.60
C GLU A 123 -1.60 -0.30 -33.65
N ARG A 124 -2.04 0.67 -32.86
CA ARG A 124 -3.41 1.20 -32.89
C ARG A 124 -3.69 1.96 -34.17
N ALA A 125 -2.72 2.77 -34.62
CA ALA A 125 -2.83 3.52 -35.86
C ALA A 125 -3.02 2.58 -37.07
N SER A 126 -2.42 1.38 -37.04
CA SER A 126 -2.57 0.37 -38.09
C SER A 126 -3.77 -0.58 -37.89
N ARG A 127 -4.22 -0.86 -36.65
CA ARG A 127 -5.43 -1.67 -36.40
C ARG A 127 -6.74 -0.92 -36.62
N SER A 128 -6.74 0.41 -36.52
CA SER A 128 -7.96 1.22 -36.76
C SER A 128 -8.42 1.13 -38.22
N THR A 129 -7.52 0.82 -39.15
CA THR A 129 -7.85 0.59 -40.57
C THR A 129 -8.37 -0.83 -40.86
N GLU A 130 -8.01 -1.84 -40.05
CA GLU A 130 -8.49 -3.23 -40.21
C GLU A 130 -9.83 -3.50 -39.51
N ARG A 131 -10.16 -2.78 -38.44
CA ARG A 131 -11.39 -3.01 -37.65
C ARG A 131 -12.68 -2.55 -38.35
N THR A 132 -12.60 -1.68 -39.36
CA THR A 132 -13.77 -1.38 -40.20
C THR A 132 -14.20 -2.59 -41.04
N ALA A 133 -13.34 -3.62 -41.19
CA ALA A 133 -13.60 -4.79 -42.02
C ALA A 133 -14.02 -6.06 -41.25
N LEU A 134 -13.97 -6.09 -39.91
CA LEU A 134 -14.41 -7.26 -39.13
C LEU A 134 -15.39 -6.85 -38.02
N SER A 135 -16.68 -7.02 -38.33
CA SER A 135 -17.74 -7.13 -37.33
C SER A 135 -17.40 -8.24 -36.32
N ALA A 136 -17.55 -7.93 -35.04
CA ALA A 136 -16.98 -8.61 -33.89
C ALA A 136 -17.31 -10.12 -33.78
N PRO A 137 -16.35 -10.97 -33.35
CA PRO A 137 -16.75 -12.17 -32.63
C PRO A 137 -17.35 -11.70 -31.31
N SER A 138 -18.61 -12.07 -31.05
CA SER A 138 -19.24 -12.01 -29.73
C SER A 138 -18.47 -12.90 -28.76
N GLY A 139 -17.31 -12.41 -28.31
CA GLY A 139 -16.46 -13.06 -27.33
C GLY A 139 -17.31 -13.37 -26.10
N ASN A 140 -17.19 -14.59 -25.57
CA ASN A 140 -18.05 -15.17 -24.55
C ASN A 140 -18.18 -14.29 -23.28
N VAL A 141 -19.05 -13.27 -23.31
CA VAL A 141 -19.31 -12.35 -22.20
C VAL A 141 -19.74 -13.11 -20.95
N ALA A 142 -20.48 -14.21 -21.11
CA ALA A 142 -20.87 -15.07 -20.01
C ALA A 142 -19.65 -15.70 -19.31
N GLY A 143 -18.64 -16.13 -20.07
CA GLY A 143 -17.36 -16.62 -19.55
C GLY A 143 -16.58 -15.55 -18.78
N LEU A 144 -16.52 -14.33 -19.31
CA LEU A 144 -15.91 -13.18 -18.61
C LEU A 144 -16.58 -12.91 -17.26
N ILE A 145 -17.91 -12.84 -17.25
CA ILE A 145 -18.68 -12.58 -16.02
C ILE A 145 -18.53 -13.74 -15.03
N SER A 146 -18.57 -14.98 -15.51
CA SER A 146 -18.36 -16.17 -14.67
C SER A 146 -16.98 -16.14 -14.00
N PHE A 147 -15.92 -15.82 -14.77
CA PHE A 147 -14.58 -15.65 -14.23
C PHE A 147 -14.53 -14.57 -13.16
N LEU A 148 -15.10 -13.39 -13.41
CA LEU A 148 -15.11 -12.26 -12.47
C LEU A 148 -15.85 -12.62 -11.18
N LYS A 149 -17.02 -13.27 -11.28
CA LYS A 149 -17.79 -13.74 -10.13
C LYS A 149 -16.99 -14.72 -9.27
N ALA A 150 -16.22 -15.61 -9.88
CA ALA A 150 -15.34 -16.53 -9.15
C ALA A 150 -14.17 -15.83 -8.43
N GLN A 151 -13.89 -14.56 -8.72
CA GLN A 151 -12.86 -13.78 -8.02
C GLN A 151 -13.42 -12.97 -6.85
N VAL A 152 -14.75 -12.82 -6.73
CA VAL A 152 -15.38 -12.06 -5.64
C VAL A 152 -14.97 -12.64 -4.29
N GLY A 153 -14.61 -11.76 -3.35
CA GLY A 153 -14.09 -12.11 -2.02
C GLY A 153 -12.57 -12.21 -1.93
N LYS A 154 -11.83 -12.22 -3.06
CA LYS A 154 -10.36 -12.22 -3.03
C LYS A 154 -9.79 -10.88 -2.56
N SER A 155 -8.63 -10.92 -1.92
CA SER A 155 -7.97 -9.72 -1.40
C SER A 155 -7.47 -8.80 -2.50
N TYR A 156 -7.46 -7.50 -2.20
CA TYR A 156 -6.80 -6.51 -3.04
C TYR A 156 -5.33 -6.38 -2.66
N VAL A 157 -4.45 -6.46 -3.64
CA VAL A 157 -3.02 -6.16 -3.47
C VAL A 157 -2.57 -5.32 -4.66
N LEU A 158 -2.06 -4.11 -4.38
CA LEU A 158 -1.56 -3.21 -5.42
C LEU A 158 -0.49 -3.92 -6.26
N GLY A 159 -0.66 -3.94 -7.58
CA GLY A 159 0.25 -4.61 -8.50
C GLY A 159 -0.08 -6.09 -8.77
N ALA A 160 -1.03 -6.71 -8.07
CA ALA A 160 -1.35 -8.12 -8.25
C ALA A 160 -2.24 -8.41 -9.47
N SER A 161 -1.99 -9.56 -10.10
CA SER A 161 -2.76 -10.08 -11.24
C SER A 161 -3.21 -11.53 -11.01
N GLY A 162 -3.42 -11.94 -9.76
CA GLY A 162 -3.91 -13.26 -9.39
C GLY A 162 -2.82 -14.33 -9.15
N PRO A 163 -3.24 -15.57 -8.86
CA PRO A 163 -4.65 -15.97 -8.66
C PRO A 163 -5.17 -15.65 -7.24
N SER A 164 -4.30 -15.40 -6.26
CA SER A 164 -4.71 -15.26 -4.85
C SER A 164 -5.19 -13.86 -4.48
N SER A 165 -4.76 -12.84 -5.23
CA SER A 165 -5.14 -11.44 -5.02
C SER A 165 -5.05 -10.66 -6.32
N TYR A 166 -5.76 -9.54 -6.41
CA TYR A 166 -5.80 -8.71 -7.61
C TYR A 166 -5.74 -7.22 -7.25
N ASP A 167 -5.24 -6.38 -8.14
CA ASP A 167 -5.66 -4.97 -8.19
C ASP A 167 -6.68 -4.75 -9.30
N CYS A 168 -7.17 -3.51 -9.42
CA CYS A 168 -8.25 -3.17 -10.34
C CYS A 168 -7.93 -3.55 -11.80
N SER A 169 -6.79 -3.08 -12.31
CA SER A 169 -6.38 -3.31 -13.69
C SER A 169 -5.79 -4.70 -13.94
N GLY A 170 -5.26 -5.37 -12.91
CA GLY A 170 -4.82 -6.76 -12.97
C GLY A 170 -6.00 -7.73 -13.07
N LEU A 171 -7.09 -7.47 -12.34
CA LEU A 171 -8.32 -8.26 -12.44
C LEU A 171 -8.91 -8.20 -13.85
N THR A 172 -9.13 -7.00 -14.37
CA THR A 172 -9.68 -6.80 -15.73
C THR A 172 -8.75 -7.40 -16.79
N GLN A 173 -7.43 -7.21 -16.67
CA GLN A 173 -6.46 -7.76 -17.61
C GLN A 173 -6.56 -9.28 -17.72
N VAL A 174 -6.63 -9.99 -16.60
CA VAL A 174 -6.76 -11.47 -16.62
C VAL A 174 -8.14 -11.91 -17.10
N ALA A 175 -9.19 -11.18 -16.73
CA ALA A 175 -10.56 -11.49 -17.13
C ALA A 175 -10.74 -11.38 -18.65
N PHE A 176 -10.31 -10.27 -19.25
CA PHE A 176 -10.40 -10.06 -20.71
C PHE A 176 -9.43 -10.94 -21.51
N LYS A 177 -8.30 -11.35 -20.90
CA LYS A 177 -7.40 -12.34 -21.52
C LYS A 177 -8.10 -13.69 -21.76
N GLN A 178 -9.09 -14.08 -20.95
CA GLN A 178 -9.89 -15.29 -21.19
C GLN A 178 -10.68 -15.21 -22.51
N LEU A 179 -10.93 -14.00 -23.01
CA LEU A 179 -11.62 -13.74 -24.27
C LEU A 179 -10.65 -13.44 -25.42
N GLY A 180 -9.34 -13.62 -25.22
CA GLY A 180 -8.31 -13.26 -26.21
C GLY A 180 -8.04 -11.76 -26.33
N VAL A 181 -8.65 -10.92 -25.48
CA VAL A 181 -8.41 -9.47 -25.48
C VAL A 181 -7.25 -9.15 -24.53
N SER A 182 -6.15 -8.65 -25.11
CA SER A 182 -4.98 -8.24 -24.34
C SER A 182 -5.14 -6.79 -23.86
N LEU A 183 -5.25 -6.59 -22.55
CA LEU A 183 -5.32 -5.26 -21.95
C LEU A 183 -3.97 -4.79 -21.40
N PRO A 184 -3.68 -3.48 -21.44
CA PRO A 184 -2.55 -2.89 -20.75
C PRO A 184 -2.58 -3.15 -19.25
N ARG A 185 -1.42 -3.10 -18.58
CA ARG A 185 -1.35 -3.34 -17.14
C ARG A 185 -2.01 -2.25 -16.28
N THR A 186 -2.22 -1.06 -16.81
CA THR A 186 -2.60 0.13 -16.01
C THR A 186 -4.02 0.59 -16.34
N SER A 187 -4.78 1.03 -15.33
CA SER A 187 -6.15 1.56 -15.48
C SER A 187 -6.20 2.73 -16.46
N GLN A 188 -5.19 3.61 -16.40
CA GLN A 188 -5.08 4.77 -17.30
C GLN A 188 -5.07 4.34 -18.77
N ALA A 189 -4.28 3.33 -19.13
CA ALA A 189 -4.25 2.86 -20.51
C ALA A 189 -5.54 2.09 -20.85
N GLN A 190 -6.00 1.22 -19.95
CA GLN A 190 -7.25 0.46 -20.14
C GLN A 190 -8.46 1.33 -20.44
N SER A 191 -8.58 2.51 -19.81
CA SER A 191 -9.67 3.46 -20.05
C SER A 191 -9.74 4.03 -21.48
N THR A 192 -8.73 3.78 -22.30
CA THR A 192 -8.65 4.21 -23.71
C THR A 192 -8.67 3.03 -24.68
N GLU A 193 -8.86 1.82 -24.17
CA GLU A 193 -8.93 0.61 -24.99
C GLU A 193 -10.37 0.42 -25.52
N GLY A 194 -10.53 0.25 -26.83
CA GLY A 194 -11.84 0.00 -27.43
C GLY A 194 -12.62 1.28 -27.78
N THR A 195 -13.94 1.14 -27.88
CA THR A 195 -14.85 2.22 -28.29
C THR A 195 -15.50 2.84 -27.06
N SER A 196 -15.53 4.17 -26.97
CA SER A 196 -16.22 4.88 -25.87
C SER A 196 -17.72 4.57 -25.87
N VAL A 197 -18.29 4.34 -24.68
CA VAL A 197 -19.71 4.03 -24.48
C VAL A 197 -20.33 4.98 -23.48
N SER A 198 -21.52 5.49 -23.80
CA SER A 198 -22.33 6.26 -22.84
C SER A 198 -22.74 5.37 -21.66
N LEU A 199 -22.73 5.92 -20.45
CA LEU A 199 -23.16 5.19 -19.24
C LEU A 199 -24.63 4.75 -19.29
N ASP A 200 -25.46 5.40 -20.12
CA ASP A 200 -26.86 5.00 -20.35
C ASP A 200 -27.00 3.82 -21.33
N SER A 201 -25.93 3.46 -22.04
CA SER A 201 -25.90 2.42 -23.07
C SER A 201 -24.98 1.24 -22.70
N LEU A 202 -24.75 1.06 -21.40
CA LEU A 202 -23.89 0.00 -20.87
C LEU A 202 -24.41 -1.39 -21.22
N GLN A 203 -23.50 -2.26 -21.66
CA GLN A 203 -23.73 -3.66 -21.92
C GLN A 203 -22.83 -4.52 -21.04
N LYS A 204 -23.32 -5.70 -20.69
CA LYS A 204 -22.58 -6.71 -19.94
C LYS A 204 -21.21 -6.93 -20.60
N GLY A 205 -20.14 -6.79 -19.82
CA GLY A 205 -18.77 -6.89 -20.30
C GLY A 205 -18.11 -5.56 -20.68
N ASP A 206 -18.82 -4.42 -20.63
CA ASP A 206 -18.17 -3.11 -20.78
C ASP A 206 -17.19 -2.85 -19.65
N LEU A 207 -16.03 -2.27 -19.98
CA LEU A 207 -15.03 -1.86 -19.02
C LEU A 207 -15.36 -0.45 -18.52
N LEU A 208 -15.61 -0.34 -17.23
CA LEU A 208 -15.88 0.92 -16.54
C LEU A 208 -14.57 1.52 -16.05
N TYR A 209 -14.48 2.84 -16.03
CA TYR A 209 -13.35 3.55 -15.45
C TYR A 209 -13.77 4.75 -14.60
N TRP A 210 -12.90 5.11 -13.66
CA TRP A 210 -13.06 6.29 -12.81
C TRP A 210 -11.87 7.25 -13.01
N GLY A 211 -12.17 8.54 -13.18
CA GLY A 211 -11.24 9.57 -13.61
C GLY A 211 -11.40 9.94 -15.09
N GLY A 212 -10.42 10.63 -15.68
CA GLY A 212 -10.44 10.93 -17.11
C GLY A 212 -9.97 9.75 -17.96
N ALA A 213 -10.45 9.64 -19.20
CA ALA A 213 -9.86 8.70 -20.16
C ALA A 213 -8.35 9.03 -20.34
N GLY A 214 -7.50 8.01 -20.21
CA GLY A 214 -6.03 8.17 -20.23
C GLY A 214 -5.41 8.58 -18.88
N SER A 215 -6.23 8.96 -17.90
CA SER A 215 -5.82 9.33 -16.54
C SER A 215 -6.60 8.61 -15.45
N ALA A 216 -7.36 7.56 -15.82
CA ALA A 216 -8.20 6.80 -14.90
C ALA A 216 -7.39 6.16 -13.77
N TYR A 217 -7.85 6.35 -12.54
CA TYR A 217 -7.21 5.80 -11.33
C TYR A 217 -7.80 4.45 -10.91
N HIS A 218 -8.97 4.08 -11.45
CA HIS A 218 -9.65 2.82 -11.16
C HIS A 218 -10.39 2.28 -12.38
N VAL A 219 -10.57 0.96 -12.42
CA VAL A 219 -11.30 0.24 -13.47
C VAL A 219 -12.06 -0.96 -12.90
N GLY A 220 -13.13 -1.34 -13.58
CA GLY A 220 -14.00 -2.48 -13.24
C GLY A 220 -14.77 -2.93 -14.47
N VAL A 221 -15.62 -3.95 -14.31
CA VAL A 221 -16.41 -4.49 -15.43
C VAL A 221 -17.90 -4.44 -15.09
N TYR A 222 -18.70 -3.92 -16.00
CA TYR A 222 -20.15 -3.92 -15.88
C TYR A 222 -20.68 -5.35 -16.08
N VAL A 223 -21.45 -5.85 -15.12
CA VAL A 223 -21.98 -7.24 -15.13
C VAL A 223 -23.49 -7.29 -15.38
N GLY A 224 -24.11 -6.14 -15.65
CA GLY A 224 -25.54 -5.99 -15.85
C GLY A 224 -26.27 -5.59 -14.58
N ASP A 225 -27.58 -5.38 -14.71
CA ASP A 225 -28.50 -5.09 -13.59
C ASP A 225 -28.06 -3.89 -12.73
N GLY A 226 -27.41 -2.91 -13.35
CA GLY A 226 -26.88 -1.73 -12.65
C GLY A 226 -25.70 -2.04 -11.72
N LYS A 227 -24.94 -3.11 -11.98
CA LYS A 227 -23.83 -3.55 -11.13
C LYS A 227 -22.51 -3.70 -11.88
N PHE A 228 -21.42 -3.63 -11.12
CA PHE A 228 -20.07 -3.90 -11.59
C PHE A 228 -19.32 -4.83 -10.65
N ILE A 229 -18.29 -5.49 -11.19
CA ILE A 229 -17.28 -6.21 -10.40
C ILE A 229 -15.93 -5.52 -10.56
N GLY A 230 -15.25 -5.28 -9.44
CA GLY A 230 -13.94 -4.64 -9.39
C GLY A 230 -13.16 -4.99 -8.13
N ALA A 231 -11.84 -4.91 -8.22
CA ALA A 231 -10.95 -5.00 -7.05
C ALA A 231 -10.74 -3.59 -6.48
N GLN A 232 -11.46 -3.25 -5.41
CA GLN A 232 -11.62 -1.84 -4.99
C GLN A 232 -10.39 -1.29 -4.26
N ASN A 233 -10.03 -1.87 -3.12
CA ASN A 233 -8.90 -1.45 -2.28
C ASN A 233 -8.57 -2.53 -1.25
N SER A 234 -7.47 -2.37 -0.50
CA SER A 234 -6.96 -3.34 0.47
C SER A 234 -7.94 -3.73 1.60
N SER A 235 -8.93 -2.89 1.91
CA SER A 235 -9.95 -3.20 2.93
C SER A 235 -11.13 -3.99 2.34
N THR A 236 -11.51 -3.70 1.09
CA THR A 236 -12.71 -4.26 0.45
C THR A 236 -12.44 -5.49 -0.42
N GLY A 237 -11.28 -5.58 -1.07
CA GLY A 237 -10.99 -6.67 -2.01
C GLY A 237 -11.78 -6.61 -3.32
N VAL A 238 -11.99 -7.77 -3.92
CA VAL A 238 -12.83 -7.96 -5.12
C VAL A 238 -14.29 -8.10 -4.72
N VAL A 239 -15.16 -7.23 -5.23
CA VAL A 239 -16.58 -7.20 -4.87
C VAL A 239 -17.48 -6.95 -6.08
N GLU A 240 -18.71 -7.42 -5.99
CA GLU A 240 -19.82 -6.97 -6.83
C GLU A 240 -20.55 -5.84 -6.09
N LYS A 241 -20.73 -4.69 -6.76
CA LYS A 241 -21.42 -3.52 -6.20
C LYS A 241 -22.36 -2.88 -7.23
N PRO A 242 -23.46 -2.25 -6.78
CA PRO A 242 -24.27 -1.40 -7.66
C PRO A 242 -23.47 -0.18 -8.12
N LEU A 243 -23.84 0.40 -9.27
CA LEU A 243 -23.16 1.57 -9.84
C LEU A 243 -23.30 2.82 -8.97
N ASP A 244 -24.34 2.93 -8.15
CA ASP A 244 -24.55 4.05 -7.23
C ASP A 244 -23.59 4.05 -6.02
N TYR A 245 -22.95 2.91 -5.72
CA TYR A 245 -21.94 2.80 -4.67
C TYR A 245 -20.73 3.68 -4.97
N ASP A 246 -20.30 3.70 -6.23
CA ASP A 246 -19.19 4.50 -6.74
C ASP A 246 -19.41 4.73 -8.24
N PRO A 247 -20.04 5.86 -8.63
CA PRO A 247 -20.42 6.09 -10.02
C PRO A 247 -19.20 6.20 -10.94
N PRO A 248 -19.10 5.37 -12.01
CA PRO A 248 -18.01 5.51 -12.98
C PRO A 248 -18.11 6.83 -13.73
N THR A 249 -16.98 7.34 -14.18
CA THR A 249 -16.92 8.57 -14.98
C THR A 249 -17.06 8.29 -16.48
N GLY A 250 -16.81 7.05 -16.91
CA GLY A 250 -17.05 6.62 -18.27
C GLY A 250 -16.84 5.12 -18.48
N ALA A 251 -17.06 4.68 -19.72
CA ALA A 251 -16.95 3.28 -20.10
C ALA A 251 -16.37 3.11 -21.50
N VAL A 252 -15.76 1.96 -21.75
CA VAL A 252 -15.30 1.52 -23.07
C VAL A 252 -15.75 0.09 -23.35
N ARG A 253 -16.07 -0.18 -24.62
CA ARG A 253 -16.44 -1.51 -25.11
C ARG A 253 -15.30 -2.10 -25.94
N LEU A 254 -14.93 -3.31 -25.55
CA LEU A 254 -13.79 -4.06 -26.10
C LEU A 254 -14.20 -5.18 -27.05
N LEU A 255 -15.49 -5.55 -27.03
CA LEU A 255 -16.12 -6.62 -27.80
C LEU A 255 -17.05 -6.04 -28.85
#